data_AF-A0AAN6GUC3-F1
#
_entry.id   AF-A0AAN6GUC3-F1
#
_cell.length_a   1.000
_cell.length_b   1.000
_cell.length_c   1.000
_cell.angle_alpha   90.00
_cell.angle_beta   90.00
_cell.angle_gamma   90.00
#
_symmetry.space_group_name_H-M   'P 1'
#
loop_
_entity.id
_entity.type
_entity.pdbx_description
1 polymer ?
#
loop_
_entity_poly.entity_id
_entity_poly.type
_entity_poly.pdbx_seq_one_letter_code
_entity_poly.pdbx_strand_id
1 'polypeptide(L)'
;MSLVYLSFQRPPPHALVPNEALRVCVNVTNDLRSEPYLPPAGAPLRLRLVWVDEKFKPIGGAPTAEHTWTDASSAYKVVDGLKAPSSLRGIDIIHLAICGVPPERRKNAAGPSVTPVRRGRIPITPAQHQNTGVEDGYVFRLHADERSEGPEFVPVLSGPIRVSRHSSDLGKQNVLLRIIRLGDRTLPIPSKCVDVVIQEHTGFDLDKHIWDASIHLLRLLTSPATSLPASLRLLERAREQMQVSNQPFRIVELGAGTGIVSIVLAKWLASQINLEPEGQATSHGAVGANADSDDAIKPPLVSFYATDLESALPIMNTNLDLNGCTPSNTSAQSYRHVGSDRVRFHAPVHLNWTDSALPGELSQQTDLVLISDCTYNSTFYKPLAQTLTRLSPRSCILAKKHRHEDEKVLWNIFGEEEQRDEHGTFQWVLVKGHSQDDSASSGDCDWAVWERRTVFK
;
A
#
# COMPACT_ATOMS: atom_id res chain seq x y z
N MET A 1 -2.67 -11.72 -9.80
CA MET A 1 -3.64 -11.82 -8.70
C MET A 1 -4.49 -10.56 -8.64
N SER A 2 -5.80 -10.72 -8.71
CA SER A 2 -6.76 -9.61 -8.60
C SER A 2 -7.05 -9.27 -7.15
N LEU A 3 -7.18 -7.98 -6.87
CA LEU A 3 -7.55 -7.46 -5.55
C LEU A 3 -9.06 -7.21 -5.50
N VAL A 4 -9.66 -7.55 -4.37
CA VAL A 4 -11.10 -7.35 -4.11
C VAL A 4 -11.24 -6.62 -2.78
N TYR A 5 -12.00 -5.53 -2.75
CA TYR A 5 -12.05 -4.63 -1.61
C TYR A 5 -13.29 -4.89 -0.78
N LEU A 6 -13.07 -5.16 0.51
CA LEU A 6 -14.13 -5.08 1.51
C LEU A 6 -14.37 -3.59 1.83
N SER A 7 -15.63 -3.24 2.02
CA SER A 7 -16.07 -1.88 2.33
C SER A 7 -17.38 -1.88 3.12
N PHE A 8 -17.75 -0.71 3.64
CA PHE A 8 -19.07 -0.45 4.19
C PHE A 8 -19.86 0.44 3.23
N GLN A 9 -21.01 -0.04 2.75
CA GLN A 9 -22.00 0.83 2.09
C GLN A 9 -22.74 1.68 3.13
N ARG A 10 -22.97 1.12 4.32
CA ARG A 10 -23.45 1.84 5.50
C ARG A 10 -22.50 1.53 6.65
N PRO A 11 -21.51 2.40 6.94
CA PRO A 11 -20.59 2.19 8.03
C PRO A 11 -21.28 2.36 9.39
N PRO A 12 -20.68 1.85 10.48
CA PRO A 12 -21.12 2.15 11.84
C PRO A 12 -21.18 3.67 12.11
N PRO A 13 -22.05 4.11 13.03
CA PRO A 13 -22.10 5.51 13.46
C PRO A 13 -20.81 5.93 14.19
N HIS A 14 -20.60 7.24 14.34
CA HIS A 14 -19.45 7.81 15.05
C HIS A 14 -19.47 7.58 16.56
N ALA A 15 -20.62 7.21 17.13
CA ALA A 15 -20.75 6.94 18.56
C ALA A 15 -21.73 5.78 18.79
N LEU A 16 -21.47 5.00 19.84
CA LEU A 16 -22.33 3.90 20.29
C LEU A 16 -22.43 3.88 21.81
N VAL A 17 -23.60 3.48 22.29
CA VAL A 17 -23.80 3.10 23.69
C VAL A 17 -23.45 1.61 23.86
N PRO A 18 -22.81 1.19 24.95
CA PRO A 18 -22.54 -0.23 25.20
C PRO A 18 -23.81 -1.09 25.09
N ASN A 19 -23.71 -2.25 24.44
CA ASN A 19 -24.81 -3.16 24.07
C ASN A 19 -25.87 -2.61 23.10
N GLU A 20 -25.71 -1.39 22.58
CA GLU A 20 -26.57 -0.87 21.52
C GLU A 20 -26.48 -1.79 20.29
N ALA A 21 -27.63 -2.14 19.74
CA ALA A 21 -27.73 -2.88 18.50
C ALA A 21 -27.59 -1.92 17.33
N LEU A 22 -26.72 -2.24 16.39
CA LEU A 22 -26.48 -1.43 15.21
C LEU A 22 -26.65 -2.24 13.94
N ARG A 23 -26.84 -1.49 12.84
CA ARG A 23 -27.01 -2.02 11.49
C ARG A 23 -25.89 -1.50 10.60
N VAL A 24 -25.23 -2.41 9.90
CA VAL A 24 -24.27 -2.06 8.84
C VAL A 24 -24.65 -2.73 7.53
N CYS A 25 -24.22 -2.13 6.43
CA CYS A 25 -24.21 -2.80 5.13
C CYS A 25 -22.77 -2.95 4.67
N VAL A 26 -22.40 -4.19 4.38
CA VAL A 26 -21.08 -4.55 3.87
C VAL A 26 -21.13 -4.59 2.34
N ASN A 27 -20.02 -4.27 1.69
CA ASN A 27 -19.89 -4.37 0.26
C ASN A 27 -18.55 -5.03 -0.09
N VAL A 28 -18.53 -5.78 -1.18
CA VAL A 28 -17.35 -6.48 -1.70
C VAL A 28 -17.26 -6.16 -3.18
N THR A 29 -16.26 -5.39 -3.59
CA THR A 29 -16.21 -4.81 -4.95
C THR A 29 -14.81 -4.81 -5.54
N ASN A 30 -14.74 -4.50 -6.83
CA ASN A 30 -13.49 -4.14 -7.50
C ASN A 30 -12.90 -2.80 -6.97
N ASP A 31 -11.78 -2.39 -7.54
CA ASP A 31 -11.09 -1.16 -7.14
C ASP A 31 -11.89 0.13 -7.42
N LEU A 32 -12.69 0.17 -8.50
CA LEU A 32 -13.63 1.27 -8.79
C LEU A 32 -14.82 1.35 -7.83
N ARG A 33 -14.97 0.37 -6.93
CA ARG A 33 -16.12 0.21 -6.03
C ARG A 33 -17.47 0.11 -6.77
N SER A 34 -17.45 -0.20 -8.06
CA SER A 34 -18.63 -0.17 -8.94
C SER A 34 -19.20 -1.56 -9.21
N GLU A 35 -18.35 -2.58 -9.31
CA GLU A 35 -18.76 -3.94 -9.65
C GLU A 35 -18.71 -4.83 -8.41
N PRO A 36 -19.81 -5.48 -8.04
CA PRO A 36 -19.84 -6.41 -6.92
C PRO A 36 -19.05 -7.68 -7.25
N TYR A 37 -18.32 -8.19 -6.28
CA TYR A 37 -17.64 -9.48 -6.39
C TYR A 37 -18.67 -10.61 -6.49
N LEU A 38 -18.47 -11.50 -7.46
CA LEU A 38 -19.29 -12.70 -7.65
C LEU A 38 -18.45 -13.94 -7.31
N PRO A 39 -18.68 -14.57 -6.14
CA PRO A 39 -18.00 -15.82 -5.80
C PRO A 39 -18.28 -16.92 -6.83
N PRO A 40 -17.35 -17.86 -7.04
CA PRO A 40 -17.60 -19.05 -7.83
C PRO A 40 -18.82 -19.85 -7.31
N ALA A 41 -19.54 -20.49 -8.22
CA ALA A 41 -20.73 -21.27 -7.87
C ALA A 41 -20.41 -22.33 -6.80
N GLY A 42 -21.21 -22.35 -5.73
CA GLY A 42 -21.03 -23.29 -4.60
C GLY A 42 -19.89 -22.94 -3.64
N ALA A 43 -19.20 -21.81 -3.82
CA ALA A 43 -18.12 -21.36 -2.97
C ALA A 43 -18.37 -19.93 -2.45
N PRO A 44 -19.41 -19.71 -1.61
CA PRO A 44 -19.70 -18.39 -1.08
C PRO A 44 -18.56 -17.88 -0.21
N LEU A 45 -18.37 -16.56 -0.22
CA LEU A 45 -17.38 -15.90 0.62
C LEU A 45 -17.95 -15.71 2.03
N ARG A 46 -17.21 -16.14 3.06
CA ARG A 46 -17.56 -15.85 4.45
C ARG A 46 -16.89 -14.56 4.88
N LEU A 47 -17.68 -13.60 5.33
CA LEU A 47 -17.20 -12.36 5.93
C LEU A 47 -17.31 -12.48 7.45
N ARG A 48 -16.23 -12.13 8.15
CA ARG A 48 -16.23 -12.00 9.61
C ARG A 48 -16.17 -10.55 10.01
N LEU A 49 -17.01 -10.17 10.97
CA LEU A 49 -17.02 -8.85 11.56
C LEU A 49 -16.45 -8.94 12.97
N VAL A 50 -15.47 -8.08 13.27
CA VAL A 50 -14.68 -8.13 14.50
C VAL A 50 -14.58 -6.73 15.10
N TRP A 51 -14.93 -6.58 16.37
CA TRP A 51 -14.64 -5.36 17.12
C TRP A 51 -13.15 -5.28 17.44
N VAL A 52 -12.55 -4.11 17.23
CA VAL A 52 -11.16 -3.86 17.59
C VAL A 52 -11.03 -2.55 18.39
N ASP A 53 -10.03 -2.47 19.27
CA ASP A 53 -9.75 -1.26 20.05
C ASP A 53 -9.01 -0.18 19.23
N GLU A 54 -8.71 0.96 19.84
CA GLU A 54 -7.95 2.07 19.24
C GLU A 54 -6.53 1.67 18.76
N LYS A 55 -6.00 0.55 19.26
CA LYS A 55 -4.70 -0.02 18.87
C LYS A 55 -4.87 -1.18 17.90
N PHE A 56 -6.07 -1.34 17.34
CA PHE A 56 -6.47 -2.37 16.40
C PHE A 56 -6.35 -3.80 16.94
N LYS A 57 -6.43 -3.99 18.26
CA LYS A 57 -6.47 -5.33 18.88
C LYS A 57 -7.90 -5.86 18.96
N PRO A 58 -8.14 -7.16 18.70
CA PRO A 58 -9.48 -7.73 18.78
C PRO A 58 -10.07 -7.61 20.19
N ILE A 59 -11.34 -7.21 20.27
CA ILE A 59 -12.12 -7.18 21.51
C ILE A 59 -12.99 -8.43 21.55
N GLY A 60 -12.80 -9.29 22.56
CA GLY A 60 -13.67 -10.44 22.82
C GLY A 60 -13.28 -11.77 22.15
N GLY A 61 -12.11 -11.86 21.49
CA GLY A 61 -11.47 -13.11 21.05
C GLY A 61 -12.16 -13.91 19.92
N ALA A 62 -13.46 -13.76 19.72
CA ALA A 62 -14.25 -14.40 18.66
C ALA A 62 -14.88 -13.34 17.72
N PRO A 63 -15.17 -13.68 16.45
CA PRO A 63 -15.90 -12.79 15.56
C PRO A 63 -17.27 -12.44 16.16
N THR A 64 -17.62 -11.16 16.09
CA THR A 64 -18.88 -10.64 16.63
C THR A 64 -20.07 -11.04 15.76
N ALA A 65 -19.87 -11.14 14.45
CA ALA A 65 -20.84 -11.68 13.52
C ALA A 65 -20.16 -12.32 12.31
N GLU A 66 -20.87 -13.21 11.63
CA GLU A 66 -20.50 -13.72 10.33
C GLU A 66 -21.61 -13.41 9.31
N HIS A 67 -21.20 -13.05 8.09
CA HIS A 67 -22.10 -12.80 6.96
C HIS A 67 -21.65 -13.64 5.77
N THR A 68 -22.60 -14.28 5.09
CA THR A 68 -22.32 -15.08 3.89
C THR A 68 -22.61 -14.26 2.65
N TRP A 69 -21.57 -14.01 1.86
CA TRP A 69 -21.66 -13.32 0.58
C TRP A 69 -21.77 -14.34 -0.56
N THR A 70 -22.92 -14.38 -1.21
CA THR A 70 -23.22 -15.36 -2.27
C THR A 70 -23.10 -14.78 -3.67
N ASP A 71 -23.46 -13.51 -3.84
CA ASP A 71 -23.67 -12.84 -5.14
C ASP A 71 -23.97 -11.34 -4.92
N ALA A 72 -24.20 -10.60 -6.01
CA ALA A 72 -24.52 -9.17 -6.00
C ALA A 72 -25.75 -8.77 -5.17
N SER A 73 -26.74 -9.65 -4.97
CA SER A 73 -27.89 -9.37 -4.07
C SER A 73 -27.45 -9.24 -2.60
N SER A 74 -26.28 -9.78 -2.25
CA SER A 74 -25.71 -9.69 -0.90
C SER A 74 -25.13 -8.31 -0.59
N ALA A 75 -24.82 -7.49 -1.60
CA ALA A 75 -24.27 -6.15 -1.45
C ALA A 75 -25.15 -5.19 -0.65
N TYR A 76 -26.46 -5.43 -0.64
CA TYR A 76 -27.43 -4.58 0.04
C TYR A 76 -27.98 -5.22 1.33
N LYS A 77 -27.52 -6.43 1.69
CA LYS A 77 -27.99 -7.12 2.89
C LYS A 77 -27.46 -6.39 4.12
N VAL A 78 -28.38 -6.09 5.04
CA VAL A 78 -28.07 -5.48 6.34
C VAL A 78 -27.58 -6.60 7.26
N VAL A 79 -26.42 -6.39 7.87
CA VAL A 79 -26.04 -7.15 9.06
C VAL A 79 -26.70 -6.46 10.26
N ASP A 80 -27.74 -7.09 10.80
CA ASP A 80 -28.54 -6.56 11.90
C ASP A 80 -28.18 -7.25 13.23
N GLY A 81 -28.50 -6.61 14.35
CA GLY A 81 -28.31 -7.17 15.69
C GLY A 81 -26.85 -7.23 16.18
N LEU A 82 -25.92 -6.55 15.51
CA LEU A 82 -24.55 -6.37 15.98
C LEU A 82 -24.57 -5.53 17.25
N LYS A 83 -24.16 -6.12 18.38
CA LYS A 83 -24.09 -5.42 19.66
C LYS A 83 -22.69 -4.85 19.88
N ALA A 84 -22.63 -3.58 20.28
CA ALA A 84 -21.39 -3.00 20.80
C ALA A 84 -20.90 -3.81 22.02
N PRO A 85 -19.57 -4.03 22.19
CA PRO A 85 -19.05 -4.83 23.29
C PRO A 85 -19.52 -4.30 24.65
N SER A 86 -19.87 -5.20 25.58
CA SER A 86 -20.23 -4.79 26.95
C SER A 86 -19.01 -4.50 27.82
N SER A 87 -17.85 -5.06 27.46
CA SER A 87 -16.60 -5.03 28.22
C SER A 87 -15.70 -3.83 27.89
N LEU A 88 -16.27 -2.65 27.63
CA LEU A 88 -15.54 -1.44 27.20
C LEU A 88 -14.90 -0.67 28.35
N ARG A 89 -14.50 -1.33 29.44
CA ARG A 89 -13.88 -0.64 30.58
C ARG A 89 -12.52 -0.08 30.16
N GLY A 90 -12.43 1.25 30.06
CA GLY A 90 -11.20 1.97 29.70
C GLY A 90 -10.90 2.02 28.19
N ILE A 91 -11.88 1.68 27.34
CA ILE A 91 -11.76 1.81 25.88
C ILE A 91 -12.75 2.90 25.42
N ASP A 92 -12.21 4.05 25.02
CA ASP A 92 -13.03 5.19 24.59
C ASP A 92 -13.33 5.17 23.09
N ILE A 93 -12.48 4.51 22.30
CA ILE A 93 -12.57 4.43 20.84
C ILE A 93 -12.43 2.97 20.39
N ILE A 94 -13.36 2.53 19.54
CA ILE A 94 -13.37 1.22 18.89
C ILE A 94 -13.57 1.35 17.38
N HIS A 95 -13.27 0.27 16.65
CA HIS A 95 -13.58 0.14 15.23
C HIS A 95 -14.27 -1.20 14.96
N LEU A 96 -15.05 -1.26 13.88
CA LEU A 96 -15.58 -2.52 13.35
C LEU A 96 -14.78 -2.92 12.11
N ALA A 97 -14.10 -4.07 12.19
CA ALA A 97 -13.34 -4.63 11.08
C ALA A 97 -14.18 -5.66 10.31
N ILE A 98 -13.97 -5.73 8.99
CA ILE A 98 -14.47 -6.80 8.11
C ILE A 98 -13.27 -7.51 7.49
N CYS A 99 -13.24 -8.83 7.61
CA CYS A 99 -12.27 -9.67 6.90
C CYS A 99 -12.95 -10.81 6.13
N GLY A 100 -12.37 -11.17 5.00
CA GLY A 100 -12.79 -12.31 4.19
C GLY A 100 -12.10 -13.58 4.69
N VAL A 101 -12.87 -14.64 4.91
CA VAL A 101 -12.35 -15.97 5.20
C VAL A 101 -12.62 -16.84 3.97
N PRO A 102 -11.57 -17.35 3.31
CA PRO A 102 -11.75 -18.31 2.23
C PRO A 102 -12.62 -19.49 2.71
N PRO A 103 -13.45 -20.08 1.84
CA PRO A 103 -14.15 -21.31 2.19
C PRO A 103 -13.13 -22.35 2.63
N GLU A 104 -13.40 -23.04 3.74
CA GLU A 104 -12.52 -24.11 4.22
C GLU A 104 -12.31 -25.10 3.08
N ARG A 105 -11.05 -25.34 2.70
CA ARG A 105 -10.71 -26.48 1.85
C ARG A 105 -11.28 -27.69 2.55
N ARG A 106 -12.31 -28.33 1.97
CA ARG A 106 -12.76 -29.65 2.41
C ARG A 106 -11.51 -30.50 2.53
N LYS A 107 -11.20 -30.96 3.75
CA LYS A 107 -10.26 -32.07 3.91
C LYS A 107 -10.89 -33.21 3.13
N ASN A 108 -10.38 -33.48 1.92
CA ASN A 108 -10.82 -34.63 1.16
C ASN A 108 -10.74 -35.83 2.10
N ALA A 109 -11.88 -36.49 2.31
CA ALA A 109 -11.95 -37.74 3.02
C ALA A 109 -10.87 -38.66 2.46
N ALA A 110 -10.10 -39.26 3.35
CA ALA A 110 -8.97 -40.12 3.03
C ALA A 110 -9.34 -41.13 1.93
N GLY A 111 -8.79 -40.95 0.72
CA GLY A 111 -8.64 -42.03 -0.24
C GLY A 111 -7.57 -43.01 0.27
N PRO A 112 -7.65 -44.31 -0.05
CA PRO A 112 -6.80 -45.32 0.55
C PRO A 112 -5.32 -45.06 0.21
N SER A 113 -4.52 -44.93 1.26
CA SER A 113 -3.07 -44.78 1.22
C SER A 113 -2.42 -45.97 0.52
N VAL A 114 -1.82 -45.75 -0.65
CA VAL A 114 -0.77 -46.62 -1.18
C VAL A 114 0.55 -46.08 -0.66
N THR A 115 1.20 -46.86 0.20
CA THR A 115 2.47 -46.51 0.82
C THR A 115 3.62 -46.84 -0.14
N PRO A 116 4.59 -45.93 -0.35
CA PRO A 116 5.96 -46.37 -0.61
C PRO A 116 6.91 -45.98 0.52
N VAL A 117 7.85 -46.88 0.70
CA VAL A 117 8.87 -47.02 1.73
C VAL A 117 9.73 -45.76 1.96
N ARG A 118 9.97 -45.46 3.24
CA ARG A 118 10.89 -44.42 3.75
C ARG A 118 12.36 -44.70 3.37
N ARG A 119 13.12 -43.64 3.06
CA ARG A 119 14.52 -43.51 3.51
C ARG A 119 14.82 -42.10 4.02
N GLY A 120 15.17 -42.05 5.31
CA GLY A 120 16.07 -41.08 5.95
C GLY A 120 15.86 -39.58 5.71
N ARG A 121 14.98 -38.95 6.50
CA ARG A 121 15.16 -37.56 6.95
C ARG A 121 14.53 -37.41 8.33
N ILE A 122 15.26 -36.73 9.21
CA ILE A 122 14.85 -36.37 10.57
C ILE A 122 13.47 -35.70 10.49
N PRO A 123 12.47 -36.14 11.28
CA PRO A 123 11.17 -35.51 11.26
C PRO A 123 11.30 -34.15 11.96
N ILE A 124 11.40 -33.09 11.17
CA ILE A 124 10.93 -31.78 11.62
C ILE A 124 9.42 -31.97 11.74
N THR A 125 8.92 -32.13 12.97
CA THR A 125 7.51 -31.98 13.27
C THR A 125 7.07 -30.65 12.66
N PRO A 126 6.14 -30.63 11.68
CA PRO A 126 5.46 -29.40 11.35
C PRO A 126 4.77 -29.02 12.64
N ALA A 127 5.21 -27.93 13.29
CA ALA A 127 4.43 -27.31 14.32
C ALA A 127 3.05 -27.10 13.69
N GLN A 128 2.09 -27.90 14.15
CA GLN A 128 0.68 -27.68 13.90
C GLN A 128 0.38 -26.36 14.59
N HIS A 129 0.66 -25.24 13.93
CA HIS A 129 0.01 -23.99 14.22
C HIS A 129 -1.46 -24.23 13.88
N GLN A 130 -2.20 -24.74 14.86
CA GLN A 130 -3.61 -24.47 15.01
C GLN A 130 -3.71 -22.95 15.07
N ASN A 131 -3.87 -22.36 13.89
CA ASN A 131 -4.06 -20.95 13.72
C ASN A 131 -5.44 -20.67 14.32
N THR A 132 -5.46 -20.20 15.57
CA THR A 132 -6.67 -19.64 16.19
C THR A 132 -7.14 -18.36 15.46
N GLY A 133 -6.46 -17.96 14.37
CA GLY A 133 -7.08 -17.59 13.08
C GLY A 133 -7.83 -16.26 13.02
N VAL A 134 -7.91 -15.52 14.13
CA VAL A 134 -8.63 -14.23 14.22
C VAL A 134 -7.67 -13.05 14.37
N GLU A 135 -6.47 -13.23 14.94
CA GLU A 135 -5.65 -12.10 15.43
C GLU A 135 -5.18 -11.11 14.36
N ASP A 136 -5.14 -11.47 13.07
CA ASP A 136 -4.68 -10.58 11.99
C ASP A 136 -5.57 -10.59 10.73
N GLY A 137 -6.77 -11.19 10.77
CA GLY A 137 -7.58 -11.40 9.55
C GLY A 137 -7.97 -10.11 8.82
N TYR A 138 -7.99 -8.99 9.55
CA TYR A 138 -8.32 -7.65 9.04
C TYR A 138 -7.09 -6.78 8.73
N VAL A 139 -5.90 -7.38 8.72
CA VAL A 139 -4.65 -6.72 8.31
C VAL A 139 -4.27 -7.25 6.93
N PHE A 140 -4.17 -6.35 5.95
CA PHE A 140 -3.72 -6.68 4.61
C PHE A 140 -2.20 -6.90 4.61
N ARG A 141 -1.74 -8.09 4.22
CA ARG A 141 -0.29 -8.35 4.10
C ARG A 141 0.15 -7.98 2.71
N LEU A 142 1.05 -6.99 2.60
CA LEU A 142 1.48 -6.51 1.29
C LEU A 142 2.11 -7.63 0.45
N HIS A 143 2.94 -8.46 1.07
CA HIS A 143 3.51 -9.67 0.48
C HIS A 143 2.83 -10.89 1.09
N ALA A 144 1.73 -11.34 0.49
CA ALA A 144 1.08 -12.59 0.86
C ALA A 144 1.81 -13.79 0.22
N ASP A 145 1.67 -14.98 0.83
CA ASP A 145 2.25 -16.23 0.29
C ASP A 145 1.64 -16.51 -1.10
N GLU A 146 2.47 -16.52 -2.15
CA GLU A 146 2.07 -16.65 -3.57
C GLU A 146 1.30 -17.96 -3.88
N ARG A 147 1.15 -18.85 -2.89
CA ARG A 147 0.48 -20.14 -2.99
C ARG A 147 -1.05 -20.07 -2.98
N SER A 148 -1.66 -18.89 -2.76
CA SER A 148 -3.12 -18.75 -2.79
C SER A 148 -3.64 -18.60 -4.22
N GLU A 149 -4.36 -19.61 -4.70
CA GLU A 149 -5.16 -19.52 -5.92
C GLU A 149 -6.44 -18.70 -5.64
N GLY A 150 -6.66 -17.61 -6.40
CA GLY A 150 -7.87 -16.79 -6.33
C GLY A 150 -7.63 -15.30 -6.08
N PRO A 151 -8.71 -14.50 -5.97
CA PRO A 151 -8.60 -13.08 -5.64
C PRO A 151 -8.15 -12.89 -4.19
N GLU A 152 -7.43 -11.81 -3.95
CA GLU A 152 -6.99 -11.42 -2.64
C GLU A 152 -7.91 -10.34 -2.07
N PHE A 153 -8.42 -10.57 -0.87
CA PHE A 153 -9.37 -9.66 -0.23
C PHE A 153 -8.63 -8.61 0.60
N VAL A 154 -8.84 -7.34 0.26
CA VAL A 154 -8.33 -6.19 1.01
C VAL A 154 -9.32 -5.88 2.14
N PRO A 155 -8.97 -6.12 3.42
CA PRO A 155 -9.85 -5.88 4.55
C PRO A 155 -10.11 -4.40 4.79
N VAL A 156 -11.10 -4.11 5.65
CA VAL A 156 -11.49 -2.75 6.00
C VAL A 156 -11.86 -2.65 7.46
N LEU A 157 -11.59 -1.49 8.05
CA LEU A 157 -12.12 -1.07 9.33
C LEU A 157 -12.99 0.16 9.13
N SER A 158 -14.00 0.33 9.98
CA SER A 158 -14.70 1.61 10.07
C SER A 158 -13.77 2.72 10.57
N GLY A 159 -14.16 3.97 10.37
CA GLY A 159 -13.63 5.08 11.16
C GLY A 159 -13.88 4.90 12.67
N PRO A 160 -13.29 5.79 13.50
CA PRO A 160 -13.33 5.69 14.94
C PRO A 160 -14.76 5.83 15.48
N ILE A 161 -15.14 4.93 16.38
CA ILE A 161 -16.44 4.92 17.03
C ILE A 161 -16.22 5.22 18.50
N ARG A 162 -16.73 6.35 18.98
CA ARG A 162 -16.65 6.71 20.39
C ARG A 162 -17.65 5.91 21.20
N VAL A 163 -17.20 5.36 22.31
CA VAL A 163 -18.05 4.67 23.26
C VAL A 163 -18.50 5.67 24.31
N SER A 164 -19.80 5.93 24.41
CA SER A 164 -20.36 6.90 25.36
C SER A 164 -21.59 6.37 26.08
N ARG A 165 -21.91 6.97 27.23
CA ARG A 165 -23.14 6.64 27.99
C ARG A 165 -24.42 7.18 27.33
N HIS A 166 -24.27 8.15 26.43
CA HIS A 166 -25.37 8.79 25.72
C HIS A 166 -25.12 8.69 24.22
N SER A 167 -26.19 8.44 23.46
CA SER A 167 -26.15 8.53 22.00
C SER A 167 -26.01 10.00 21.60
N SER A 168 -24.97 10.35 20.86
CA SER A 168 -24.91 11.63 20.15
C SER A 168 -24.98 11.36 18.66
N ASP A 169 -25.98 11.94 18.00
CA ASP A 169 -26.05 11.93 16.53
C ASP A 169 -24.97 12.89 16.00
N LEU A 170 -23.81 12.31 15.70
CA LEU A 170 -22.68 13.01 15.09
C LEU A 170 -22.75 12.92 13.55
N GLY A 171 -23.91 12.54 13.00
CA GLY A 171 -24.14 12.38 11.57
C GLY A 171 -23.60 11.06 11.01
N LYS A 172 -23.63 10.96 9.69
CA LYS A 172 -23.12 9.78 8.97
C LYS A 172 -21.60 9.79 8.97
N GLN A 173 -21.02 8.61 9.23
CA GLN A 173 -19.60 8.39 9.02
C GLN A 173 -19.36 8.02 7.55
N ASN A 174 -18.28 8.55 6.96
CA ASN A 174 -17.79 8.18 5.63
C ASN A 174 -16.33 7.71 5.67
N VAL A 175 -15.75 7.53 6.85
CA VAL A 175 -14.35 7.17 7.03
C VAL A 175 -14.19 5.64 7.03
N LEU A 176 -13.20 5.17 6.29
CA LEU A 176 -12.73 3.78 6.26
C LEU A 176 -11.23 3.76 6.54
N LEU A 177 -10.75 2.72 7.22
CA LEU A 177 -9.32 2.50 7.45
C LEU A 177 -8.89 1.16 6.87
N ARG A 178 -7.65 1.10 6.36
CA ARG A 178 -6.97 -0.13 5.97
C ARG A 178 -5.63 -0.22 6.67
N ILE A 179 -5.34 -1.39 7.23
CA ILE A 179 -4.03 -1.68 7.83
C ILE A 179 -3.24 -2.53 6.84
N ILE A 180 -2.10 -2.02 6.41
CA ILE A 180 -1.18 -2.67 5.47
C ILE A 180 0.07 -3.07 6.24
N ARG A 181 0.32 -4.37 6.33
CA ARG A 181 1.51 -4.93 6.97
C ARG A 181 2.64 -5.13 5.97
N LEU A 182 3.78 -4.56 6.30
CA LEU A 182 5.05 -4.65 5.59
C LEU A 182 5.95 -5.68 6.26
N GLY A 183 6.73 -6.38 5.44
CA GLY A 183 7.62 -7.46 5.88
C GLY A 183 6.88 -8.77 6.13
N ASP A 184 7.61 -9.86 6.02
CA ASP A 184 7.09 -11.21 6.27
C ASP A 184 7.94 -11.89 7.34
N ARG A 185 7.27 -12.45 8.36
CA ARG A 185 7.89 -13.27 9.42
C ARG A 185 8.53 -14.55 8.87
N THR A 186 8.24 -14.93 7.62
CA THR A 186 8.81 -16.13 6.97
C THR A 186 10.03 -15.83 6.09
N LEU A 187 10.37 -14.56 5.83
CA LEU A 187 11.57 -14.21 5.10
C LEU A 187 12.81 -14.37 6.00
N PRO A 188 13.94 -14.89 5.47
CA PRO A 188 15.16 -15.15 6.24
C PRO A 188 15.91 -13.88 6.68
N ILE A 189 15.44 -12.69 6.28
CA ILE A 189 16.01 -11.41 6.66
C ILE A 189 15.24 -10.91 7.90
N PRO A 190 15.91 -10.43 8.98
CA PRO A 190 15.23 -9.89 10.14
C PRO A 190 14.47 -8.62 9.74
N SER A 191 13.24 -8.78 9.25
CA SER A 191 12.39 -7.68 8.83
C SER A 191 11.49 -7.35 10.01
N LYS A 192 11.65 -6.16 10.60
CA LYS A 192 10.66 -5.67 11.56
C LYS A 192 9.33 -5.52 10.82
N CYS A 193 8.29 -6.25 11.24
CA CYS A 193 6.96 -6.01 10.70
C CYS A 193 6.54 -4.58 11.04
N VAL A 194 6.12 -3.83 10.01
CA VAL A 194 5.63 -2.46 10.16
C VAL A 194 4.22 -2.41 9.60
N ASP A 195 3.29 -1.93 10.42
CA ASP A 195 1.93 -1.66 9.98
C ASP A 195 1.82 -0.20 9.54
N VAL A 196 1.14 0.01 8.43
CA VAL A 196 0.78 1.31 7.87
C VAL A 196 -0.74 1.41 7.83
N VAL A 197 -1.29 2.48 8.39
CA VAL A 197 -2.74 2.71 8.41
C VAL A 197 -3.08 3.77 7.39
N ILE A 198 -3.95 3.45 6.43
CA ILE A 198 -4.41 4.38 5.40
C ILE A 198 -5.92 4.57 5.54
N GLN A 199 -6.33 5.83 5.61
CA GLN A 199 -7.70 6.26 5.55
C GLN A 199 -8.15 6.42 4.09
N GLU A 200 -9.36 5.92 3.81
CA GLU A 200 -10.16 6.21 2.63
C GLU A 200 -11.47 6.88 3.05
N HIS A 201 -12.17 7.50 2.09
CA HIS A 201 -13.56 7.93 2.30
C HIS A 201 -14.52 7.14 1.42
N THR A 202 -15.69 6.80 1.95
CA THR A 202 -16.82 6.31 1.14
C THR A 202 -17.29 7.45 0.23
N GLY A 203 -17.61 7.14 -1.01
CA GLY A 203 -18.08 8.13 -1.99
C GLY A 203 -17.49 7.87 -3.36
N PHE A 204 -17.66 8.85 -4.25
CA PHE A 204 -17.20 8.76 -5.65
C PHE A 204 -15.92 9.53 -5.93
N ASP A 205 -15.40 10.26 -4.93
CA ASP A 205 -14.18 11.05 -5.05
C ASP A 205 -12.97 10.13 -5.24
N LEU A 206 -12.38 10.15 -6.44
CA LEU A 206 -11.34 9.21 -6.84
C LEU A 206 -10.05 9.34 -6.01
N ASP A 207 -9.76 10.56 -5.53
CA ASP A 207 -8.58 10.91 -4.74
C ASP A 207 -8.68 10.42 -3.27
N LYS A 208 -9.83 9.81 -2.88
CA LYS A 208 -10.06 9.26 -1.53
C LYS A 208 -9.97 7.74 -1.45
N HIS A 209 -9.61 7.07 -2.56
CA HIS A 209 -9.53 5.61 -2.64
C HIS A 209 -8.11 5.10 -2.86
N ILE A 210 -7.89 3.86 -2.45
CA ILE A 210 -6.73 3.04 -2.78
C ILE A 210 -7.04 2.24 -4.05
N TRP A 211 -6.09 2.28 -4.98
CA TRP A 211 -6.17 1.67 -6.30
C TRP A 211 -5.23 0.47 -6.45
N ASP A 212 -5.59 -0.50 -7.29
CA ASP A 212 -4.84 -1.74 -7.50
C ASP A 212 -3.39 -1.47 -7.95
N ALA A 213 -3.22 -0.52 -8.87
CA ALA A 213 -1.90 -0.15 -9.39
C ALA A 213 -0.95 0.28 -8.25
N SER A 214 -1.46 0.96 -7.23
CA SER A 214 -0.67 1.39 -6.07
C SER A 214 -0.19 0.21 -5.24
N ILE A 215 -1.04 -0.79 -5.00
CA ILE A 215 -0.68 -1.99 -4.26
C ILE A 215 0.34 -2.83 -5.04
N HIS A 216 0.14 -2.99 -6.35
CA HIS A 216 1.09 -3.74 -7.20
C HIS A 216 2.43 -3.02 -7.36
N LEU A 217 2.43 -1.69 -7.47
CA LEU A 217 3.65 -0.89 -7.45
C LEU A 217 4.41 -1.06 -6.13
N LEU A 218 3.69 -1.00 -5.00
CA LEU A 218 4.29 -1.21 -3.68
C LEU A 218 4.88 -2.61 -3.52
N ARG A 219 4.19 -3.66 -3.98
CA ARG A 219 4.74 -5.02 -4.02
C ARG A 219 6.03 -5.09 -4.81
N LEU A 220 6.07 -4.41 -5.96
CA LEU A 220 7.25 -4.39 -6.80
C LEU A 220 8.41 -3.67 -6.11
N LEU A 221 8.20 -2.46 -5.59
CA LEU A 221 9.26 -1.62 -5.02
C LEU A 221 9.74 -2.06 -3.63
N THR A 222 8.95 -2.84 -2.91
CA THR A 222 9.32 -3.36 -1.57
C THR A 222 9.65 -4.86 -1.59
N SER A 223 9.71 -5.48 -2.77
CA SER A 223 10.08 -6.89 -2.88
C SER A 223 11.55 -7.07 -2.46
N PRO A 224 11.85 -8.05 -1.60
CA PRO A 224 13.22 -8.35 -1.17
C PRO A 224 14.09 -8.98 -2.28
N ALA A 225 13.57 -9.16 -3.49
CA ALA A 225 14.20 -9.95 -4.53
C ALA A 225 15.28 -9.17 -5.31
N THR A 226 16.46 -9.79 -5.43
CA THR A 226 17.52 -9.45 -6.38
C THR A 226 17.12 -9.64 -7.85
N SER A 227 15.91 -10.15 -8.13
CA SER A 227 15.39 -10.36 -9.48
C SER A 227 14.79 -9.10 -10.12
N LEU A 228 14.63 -8.01 -9.36
CA LEU A 228 14.19 -6.74 -9.95
C LEU A 228 15.31 -6.10 -10.75
N PRO A 229 15.00 -5.43 -11.88
CA PRO A 229 15.94 -4.52 -12.52
C PRO A 229 16.49 -3.51 -11.51
N ALA A 230 17.79 -3.19 -11.61
CA ALA A 230 18.47 -2.28 -10.68
C ALA A 230 17.73 -0.93 -10.53
N SER A 231 17.11 -0.47 -11.61
CA SER A 231 16.30 0.75 -11.62
C SER A 231 15.09 0.76 -10.68
N LEU A 232 14.58 -0.40 -10.28
CA LEU A 232 13.45 -0.52 -9.35
C LEU A 232 13.89 -0.79 -7.92
N ARG A 233 15.18 -0.99 -7.67
CA ARG A 233 15.72 -1.26 -6.34
C ARG A 233 15.96 0.05 -5.60
N LEU A 234 14.87 0.62 -5.09
CA LEU A 234 14.84 1.97 -4.50
C LEU A 234 15.93 2.21 -3.45
N LEU A 235 16.15 1.25 -2.56
CA LEU A 235 17.16 1.36 -1.50
C LEU A 235 18.60 1.38 -2.06
N GLU A 236 18.89 0.55 -3.07
CA GLU A 236 20.19 0.53 -3.75
C GLU A 236 20.44 1.86 -4.46
N ARG A 237 19.45 2.36 -5.20
CA ARG A 237 19.54 3.66 -5.89
C ARG A 237 19.75 4.83 -4.95
N ALA A 238 19.04 4.85 -3.82
CA ALA A 238 19.21 5.89 -2.81
C ALA A 238 20.63 5.87 -2.22
N ARG A 239 21.24 4.69 -2.07
CA ARG A 239 22.63 4.53 -1.61
C ARG A 239 23.64 4.99 -2.67
N GLU A 240 23.48 4.54 -3.91
CA GLU A 240 24.35 4.92 -5.03
C GLU A 240 24.35 6.44 -5.22
N GLN A 241 23.16 7.06 -5.22
CA GLN A 241 23.04 8.50 -5.40
C GLN A 241 23.71 9.28 -4.26
N MET A 242 23.62 8.77 -3.02
CA MET A 242 24.30 9.34 -1.87
C MET A 242 25.83 9.23 -1.95
N GLN A 243 26.36 8.15 -2.52
CA GLN A 243 27.80 7.98 -2.71
C GLN A 243 28.35 8.95 -3.75
N VAL A 244 27.57 9.25 -4.79
CA VAL A 244 27.93 10.20 -5.84
C VAL A 244 27.69 11.65 -5.40
N SER A 245 26.72 11.89 -4.52
CA SER A 245 26.30 13.21 -4.10
C SER A 245 25.87 13.23 -2.63
N ASN A 246 26.33 14.21 -1.86
CA ASN A 246 25.86 14.43 -0.48
C ASN A 246 24.43 15.00 -0.38
N GLN A 247 23.67 15.03 -1.48
CA GLN A 247 22.30 15.55 -1.51
C GLN A 247 21.27 14.45 -1.18
N PRO A 248 20.10 14.80 -0.59
CA PRO A 248 19.01 13.87 -0.40
C PRO A 248 18.55 13.25 -1.74
N PHE A 249 18.20 11.97 -1.73
CA PHE A 249 17.49 11.35 -2.85
C PHE A 249 16.02 11.81 -2.83
N ARG A 250 15.62 12.59 -3.85
CA ARG A 250 14.32 13.27 -3.91
C ARG A 250 13.32 12.48 -4.74
N ILE A 251 12.25 12.02 -4.08
CA ILE A 251 11.15 11.26 -4.67
C ILE A 251 9.91 12.15 -4.72
N VAL A 252 9.31 12.29 -5.90
CA VAL A 252 8.06 13.03 -6.12
C VAL A 252 6.96 12.05 -6.57
N GLU A 253 5.84 12.01 -5.88
CA GLU A 253 4.65 11.25 -6.33
C GLU A 253 3.64 12.21 -6.95
N LEU A 254 3.21 11.93 -8.18
CA LEU A 254 2.19 12.69 -8.89
C LEU A 254 0.83 12.01 -8.76
N GLY A 255 -0.21 12.77 -8.39
CA GLY A 255 -1.57 12.25 -8.26
C GLY A 255 -1.67 11.23 -7.12
N ALA A 256 -1.10 11.58 -5.98
CA ALA A 256 -0.89 10.67 -4.86
C ALA A 256 -2.20 10.26 -4.15
N GLY A 257 -3.28 11.03 -4.30
CA GLY A 257 -4.58 10.80 -3.65
C GLY A 257 -4.45 10.64 -2.13
N THR A 258 -4.61 9.40 -1.65
CA THR A 258 -4.43 9.05 -0.23
C THR A 258 -2.98 9.14 0.26
N GLY A 259 -2.00 9.23 -0.64
CA GLY A 259 -0.57 9.20 -0.33
C GLY A 259 0.00 7.81 -0.04
N ILE A 260 -0.78 6.75 -0.31
CA ILE A 260 -0.44 5.37 0.06
C ILE A 260 0.95 4.94 -0.43
N VAL A 261 1.33 5.27 -1.67
CA VAL A 261 2.62 4.82 -2.23
C VAL A 261 3.78 5.44 -1.47
N SER A 262 3.84 6.78 -1.40
CA SER A 262 4.92 7.47 -0.68
C SER A 262 4.96 7.12 0.80
N ILE A 263 3.81 7.03 1.48
CA ILE A 263 3.76 6.76 2.93
C ILE A 263 4.28 5.34 3.21
N VAL A 264 3.81 4.34 2.46
CA VAL A 264 4.25 2.96 2.63
C VAL A 264 5.75 2.83 2.33
N LEU A 265 6.24 3.41 1.23
CA LEU A 265 7.66 3.37 0.88
C LEU A 265 8.53 4.06 1.91
N ALA A 266 8.11 5.21 2.45
CA ALA A 266 8.85 5.90 3.50
C ALA A 266 8.96 5.04 4.76
N LYS A 267 7.85 4.43 5.21
CA LYS A 267 7.82 3.53 6.37
C LYS A 267 8.66 2.27 6.14
N TRP A 268 8.59 1.70 4.93
CA TRP A 268 9.40 0.56 4.54
C TRP A 268 10.90 0.92 4.56
N LEU A 269 11.32 1.98 3.87
CA LEU A 269 12.73 2.41 3.83
C LEU A 269 13.27 2.69 5.23
N ALA A 270 12.51 3.39 6.08
CA ALA A 270 12.93 3.65 7.45
C ALA A 270 13.15 2.35 8.24
N SER A 271 12.30 1.34 8.02
CA SER A 271 12.50 0.02 8.62
C SER A 271 13.77 -0.67 8.11
N GLN A 272 14.11 -0.52 6.84
CA GLN A 272 15.31 -1.13 6.26
C GLN A 272 16.59 -0.44 6.74
N ILE A 273 16.60 0.90 6.77
CA ILE A 273 17.75 1.69 7.23
C ILE A 273 18.09 1.38 8.70
N ASN A 274 17.07 1.20 9.55
CA ASN A 274 17.26 0.91 10.97
C ASN A 274 17.69 -0.55 11.26
N LEU A 275 17.65 -1.44 10.26
CA LEU A 275 18.09 -2.84 10.40
C LEU A 275 19.57 -3.04 10.03
N GLU A 276 20.21 -2.04 9.45
CA GLU A 276 21.65 -2.08 9.18
C GLU A 276 22.40 -2.10 10.53
N PRO A 277 23.19 -3.15 10.83
CA PRO A 277 23.97 -3.18 12.06
C PRO A 277 24.99 -2.03 12.04
N GLU A 278 25.07 -1.28 13.13
CA GLU A 278 26.03 -0.17 13.37
C GLU A 278 27.53 -0.54 13.25
N GLY A 279 27.92 -1.66 12.64
CA GLY A 279 29.32 -2.09 12.64
C GLY A 279 29.69 -3.27 11.74
N GLN A 280 29.43 -3.20 10.43
CA GLN A 280 30.23 -3.96 9.47
C GLN A 280 31.09 -3.03 8.62
N ALA A 281 32.09 -2.46 9.28
CA ALA A 281 33.36 -2.17 8.62
C ALA A 281 33.86 -3.49 8.04
N THR A 282 34.06 -3.53 6.72
CA THR A 282 34.71 -4.65 6.04
C THR A 282 36.08 -4.86 6.67
N SER A 283 36.21 -5.92 7.45
CA SER A 283 37.48 -6.34 8.05
C SER A 283 38.34 -6.98 6.97
N HIS A 284 39.11 -6.14 6.28
CA HIS A 284 40.33 -6.56 5.61
C HIS A 284 41.52 -5.92 6.29
N GLY A 285 42.15 -6.71 7.18
CA GLY A 285 43.54 -6.56 7.60
C GLY A 285 43.85 -5.34 8.47
N ALA A 286 43.90 -5.54 9.79
CA ALA A 286 44.50 -4.59 10.70
C ALA A 286 46.02 -4.50 10.48
N VAL A 287 46.54 -3.32 10.13
CA VAL A 287 47.78 -2.77 10.72
C VAL A 287 47.67 -1.24 10.75
N GLY A 288 47.52 -0.69 11.96
CA GLY A 288 48.20 0.53 12.39
C GLY A 288 47.73 1.90 11.90
N ALA A 289 47.57 2.78 12.88
CA ALA A 289 47.66 4.24 12.83
C ALA A 289 46.36 5.05 12.60
N ASN A 290 45.98 5.76 13.68
CA ASN A 290 45.33 7.06 13.73
C ASN A 290 44.94 7.67 12.37
N ALA A 291 43.65 7.65 12.08
CA ALA A 291 43.00 8.61 11.19
C ALA A 291 41.66 8.98 11.83
N ASP A 292 41.37 10.28 11.94
CA ASP A 292 40.02 10.81 12.01
C ASP A 292 39.27 10.34 10.75
N SER A 293 38.69 9.14 10.77
CA SER A 293 37.96 8.62 9.63
C SER A 293 36.49 9.02 9.75
N ASP A 294 36.18 10.23 9.27
CA ASP A 294 34.82 10.71 8.97
C ASP A 294 34.20 9.98 7.73
N ASP A 295 34.83 8.87 7.30
CA ASP A 295 34.54 8.03 6.13
C ASP A 295 33.51 6.91 6.39
N ALA A 296 32.82 6.91 7.53
CA ALA A 296 31.70 6.01 7.72
C ALA A 296 30.58 6.35 6.71
N ILE A 297 30.25 5.42 5.80
CA ILE A 297 29.16 5.59 4.83
C ILE A 297 27.88 5.93 5.59
N LYS A 298 27.43 7.18 5.50
CA LYS A 298 26.21 7.63 6.14
C LYS A 298 25.02 6.88 5.48
N PRO A 299 24.00 6.45 6.24
CA PRO A 299 22.80 5.81 5.66
C PRO A 299 22.09 6.74 4.66
N PRO A 300 21.40 6.27 3.61
CA PRO A 300 20.81 7.15 2.60
C PRO A 300 19.81 8.16 3.19
N LEU A 301 19.93 9.45 2.86
CA LEU A 301 18.93 10.46 3.18
C LEU A 301 17.93 10.54 2.03
N VAL A 302 16.67 10.24 2.30
CA VAL A 302 15.60 10.19 1.29
C VAL A 302 14.51 11.19 1.65
N SER A 303 14.08 11.99 0.67
CA SER A 303 13.01 12.98 0.82
C SER A 303 11.84 12.64 -0.10
N PHE A 304 10.64 12.50 0.49
CA PHE A 304 9.39 12.28 -0.22
C PHE A 304 8.59 13.58 -0.35
N TYR A 305 8.05 13.81 -1.54
CA TYR A 305 7.12 14.87 -1.90
C TYR A 305 5.90 14.25 -2.57
N ALA A 306 4.82 14.06 -1.83
CA ALA A 306 3.56 13.59 -2.40
C ALA A 306 2.72 14.79 -2.86
N THR A 307 2.21 14.72 -4.09
CA THR A 307 1.58 15.86 -4.78
C THR A 307 0.24 15.48 -5.36
N ASP A 308 -0.71 16.40 -5.29
CA ASP A 308 -2.06 16.25 -5.85
C ASP A 308 -2.77 17.62 -5.90
N LEU A 309 -4.03 17.64 -6.32
CA LEU A 309 -4.92 18.80 -6.19
C LEU A 309 -5.27 19.08 -4.72
N GLU A 310 -5.74 20.30 -4.46
CA GLU A 310 -6.05 20.80 -3.11
C GLU A 310 -7.02 19.88 -2.35
N SER A 311 -7.95 19.25 -3.06
CA SER A 311 -8.93 18.35 -2.49
C SER A 311 -8.29 17.16 -1.75
N ALA A 312 -7.14 16.65 -2.22
CA ALA A 312 -6.51 15.45 -1.68
C ALA A 312 -5.56 15.73 -0.50
N LEU A 313 -5.07 16.96 -0.35
CA LEU A 313 -4.09 17.30 0.68
C LEU A 313 -4.58 17.01 2.11
N PRO A 314 -5.86 17.25 2.49
CA PRO A 314 -6.36 16.95 3.83
C PRO A 314 -6.32 15.45 4.19
N ILE A 315 -6.73 14.56 3.28
CA ILE A 315 -6.72 13.11 3.55
C ILE A 315 -5.29 12.58 3.59
N MET A 316 -4.41 13.12 2.74
CA MET A 316 -2.98 12.78 2.76
C MET A 316 -2.30 13.20 4.07
N ASN A 317 -2.57 14.41 4.56
CA ASN A 317 -2.09 14.85 5.88
C ASN A 317 -2.61 13.96 7.01
N THR A 318 -3.90 13.60 6.98
CA THR A 318 -4.48 12.65 7.94
C THR A 318 -3.74 11.32 7.91
N ASN A 319 -3.44 10.79 6.73
CA ASN A 319 -2.69 9.55 6.59
C ASN A 319 -1.25 9.65 7.07
N LEU A 320 -0.59 10.80 6.92
CA LEU A 320 0.73 11.04 7.52
C LEU A 320 0.67 11.01 9.06
N ASP A 321 -0.33 11.66 9.63
CA ASP A 321 -0.54 11.70 11.09
C ASP A 321 -0.81 10.30 11.66
N LEU A 322 -1.68 9.52 11.01
CA LEU A 322 -1.99 8.13 11.40
C LEU A 322 -0.76 7.21 11.43
N ASN A 323 0.30 7.56 10.68
CA ASN A 323 1.52 6.76 10.57
C ASN A 323 2.68 7.29 11.42
N GLY A 324 2.40 8.24 12.33
CA GLY A 324 3.38 8.78 13.27
C GLY A 324 4.46 9.62 12.61
N CYS A 325 4.15 10.28 11.48
CA CYS A 325 5.07 11.19 10.81
C CYS A 325 5.14 12.50 11.61
N THR A 326 6.13 12.62 12.50
CA THR A 326 6.25 13.74 13.44
C THR A 326 6.87 14.97 12.77
N PRO A 327 6.32 16.18 12.95
CA PRO A 327 6.95 17.41 12.46
C PRO A 327 8.41 17.56 12.96
N SER A 328 9.28 18.14 12.14
CA SER A 328 10.62 18.54 12.58
C SER A 328 10.52 19.67 13.61
N ASN A 329 11.36 19.62 14.64
CA ASN A 329 11.43 20.67 15.68
C ASN A 329 12.24 21.90 15.23
N THR A 330 12.71 21.94 13.98
CA THR A 330 13.52 23.03 13.44
C THR A 330 12.67 23.93 12.57
N SER A 331 12.56 25.20 12.97
CA SER A 331 11.74 26.26 12.36
C SER A 331 12.06 26.61 10.90
N ALA A 332 13.01 25.92 10.27
CA ALA A 332 13.52 26.25 8.95
C ALA A 332 12.98 25.35 7.81
N GLN A 333 12.38 24.18 8.09
CA GLN A 333 11.88 23.27 7.03
C GLN A 333 10.67 22.42 7.48
N SER A 334 9.56 22.52 6.75
CA SER A 334 8.30 21.79 6.98
C SER A 334 8.34 20.33 6.48
N TYR A 335 9.16 19.49 7.11
CA TYR A 335 9.13 18.04 6.87
C TYR A 335 8.85 17.27 8.14
N ARG A 336 8.41 16.02 7.97
CA ARG A 336 8.11 15.07 9.02
C ARG A 336 9.12 13.92 8.98
N HIS A 337 9.54 13.46 10.16
CA HIS A 337 10.38 12.27 10.29
C HIS A 337 9.51 11.01 10.24
N VAL A 338 9.95 9.99 9.50
CA VAL A 338 9.19 8.74 9.34
C VAL A 338 9.96 7.60 9.99
N GLY A 339 9.92 7.50 11.33
CA GLY A 339 10.59 6.42 12.07
C GLY A 339 12.13 6.37 11.94
N SER A 340 12.74 7.31 11.21
CA SER A 340 14.19 7.50 11.03
C SER A 340 14.45 8.95 10.60
N ASP A 341 15.54 9.55 11.07
CA ASP A 341 15.98 10.90 10.66
C ASP A 341 16.53 10.97 9.23
N ARG A 342 16.70 9.79 8.62
CA ARG A 342 17.17 9.61 7.25
C ARG A 342 16.03 9.50 6.24
N VAL A 343 14.78 9.45 6.70
CA VAL A 343 13.60 9.47 5.83
C VAL A 343 12.73 10.66 6.18
N ARG A 344 12.69 11.63 5.27
CA ARG A 344 11.92 12.87 5.41
C ARG A 344 10.69 12.80 4.51
N PHE A 345 9.55 13.15 5.07
CA PHE A 345 8.31 13.32 4.31
C PHE A 345 7.90 14.78 4.38
N HIS A 346 7.97 15.51 3.27
CA HIS A 346 7.59 16.91 3.23
C HIS A 346 6.07 17.06 3.29
N ALA A 347 5.58 18.21 3.76
CA ALA A 347 4.14 18.49 3.74
C ALA A 347 3.57 18.23 2.32
N PRO A 348 2.37 17.61 2.19
CA PRO A 348 1.72 17.42 0.90
C PRO A 348 1.69 18.71 0.09
N VAL A 349 2.08 18.62 -1.19
CA VAL A 349 2.25 19.79 -2.06
C VAL A 349 1.10 19.86 -3.05
N HIS A 350 0.43 21.02 -3.13
CA HIS A 350 -0.51 21.30 -4.20
C HIS A 350 0.20 21.32 -5.55
N LEU A 351 -0.19 20.46 -6.48
CA LEU A 351 0.32 20.47 -7.84
C LEU A 351 -0.80 20.16 -8.83
N ASN A 352 -1.21 21.17 -9.59
CA ASN A 352 -2.07 21.00 -10.74
C ASN A 352 -1.22 20.89 -12.01
N TRP A 353 -1.30 19.77 -12.72
CA TRP A 353 -0.48 19.52 -13.91
C TRP A 353 -0.74 20.50 -15.06
N THR A 354 -1.90 21.16 -15.07
CA THR A 354 -2.21 22.19 -16.09
C THR A 354 -1.49 23.51 -15.85
N ASP A 355 -0.94 23.71 -14.65
CA ASP A 355 -0.21 24.93 -14.33
C ASP A 355 1.09 24.99 -15.12
N SER A 356 1.55 26.21 -15.41
CA SER A 356 2.76 26.44 -16.22
C SER A 356 4.05 26.29 -15.42
N ALA A 357 4.01 26.51 -14.10
CA ALA A 357 5.16 26.50 -13.20
C ALA A 357 5.03 25.43 -12.12
N LEU A 358 6.18 24.93 -11.65
CA LEU A 358 6.24 24.06 -10.47
C LEU A 358 6.19 24.89 -9.18
N PRO A 359 5.57 24.37 -8.11
CA PRO A 359 5.72 24.90 -6.76
C PRO A 359 7.19 24.99 -6.34
N GLY A 360 7.52 25.97 -5.48
CA GLY A 360 8.89 26.23 -5.06
C GLY A 360 9.54 25.03 -4.35
N GLU A 361 8.74 24.21 -3.67
CA GLU A 361 9.13 22.97 -3.01
C GLU A 361 9.70 21.92 -3.98
N LEU A 362 9.27 21.98 -5.23
CA LEU A 362 9.64 21.07 -6.32
C LEU A 362 10.65 21.69 -7.30
N SER A 363 11.21 22.87 -6.98
CA SER A 363 12.17 23.58 -7.84
C SER A 363 13.54 22.91 -7.95
N GLN A 364 13.87 22.02 -7.01
CA GLN A 364 15.12 21.28 -7.02
C GLN A 364 15.01 20.01 -7.86
N GLN A 365 16.15 19.56 -8.39
CA GLN A 365 16.29 18.33 -9.17
C GLN A 365 15.53 17.16 -8.53
N THR A 366 14.72 16.47 -9.32
CA THR A 366 14.02 15.24 -8.89
C THR A 366 14.81 14.01 -9.32
N ASP A 367 14.99 13.05 -8.42
CA ASP A 367 15.69 11.80 -8.73
C ASP A 367 14.73 10.73 -9.25
N LEU A 368 13.55 10.65 -8.64
CA LEU A 368 12.54 9.67 -8.98
C LEU A 368 11.15 10.29 -8.95
N VAL A 369 10.40 10.14 -10.05
CA VAL A 369 8.96 10.37 -10.06
C VAL A 369 8.22 9.04 -9.96
N LEU A 370 7.21 8.98 -9.10
CA LEU A 370 6.25 7.89 -8.99
C LEU A 370 4.88 8.35 -9.47
N ILE A 371 4.21 7.53 -10.27
CA ILE A 371 2.85 7.76 -10.77
C ILE A 371 2.07 6.47 -10.60
N SER A 372 0.89 6.52 -10.01
CA SER A 372 0.06 5.33 -9.80
C SER A 372 -1.41 5.59 -10.14
N ASP A 373 -1.93 4.87 -11.13
CA ASP A 373 -3.31 4.94 -11.64
C ASP A 373 -3.78 6.34 -12.09
N CYS A 374 -2.86 7.19 -12.57
CA CYS A 374 -3.16 8.56 -13.00
C CYS A 374 -3.54 8.72 -14.48
N THR A 375 -3.75 7.62 -15.21
CA THR A 375 -3.89 7.61 -16.68
C THR A 375 -5.33 7.37 -17.14
N TYR A 376 -6.32 7.53 -16.26
CA TYR A 376 -7.73 7.26 -16.54
C TYR A 376 -8.43 8.35 -17.37
N ASN A 377 -7.85 9.55 -17.49
CA ASN A 377 -8.42 10.66 -18.25
C ASN A 377 -7.41 11.22 -19.27
N SER A 378 -7.70 11.00 -20.55
CA SER A 378 -6.84 11.39 -21.67
C SER A 378 -6.60 12.90 -21.81
N THR A 379 -7.50 13.72 -21.26
CA THR A 379 -7.35 15.19 -21.22
C THR A 379 -6.06 15.60 -20.51
N PHE A 380 -5.61 14.82 -19.52
CA PHE A 380 -4.46 15.15 -18.69
C PHE A 380 -3.14 14.51 -19.14
N TYR A 381 -3.12 13.72 -20.23
CA TYR A 381 -1.89 13.08 -20.69
C TYR A 381 -0.79 14.10 -21.08
N LYS A 382 -1.16 15.14 -21.83
CA LYS A 382 -0.23 16.21 -22.20
C LYS A 382 0.22 17.07 -21.00
N PRO A 383 -0.69 17.56 -20.13
CA PRO A 383 -0.31 18.20 -18.87
C PRO A 383 0.64 17.37 -17.99
N LEU A 384 0.40 16.06 -17.90
CA LEU A 384 1.26 15.13 -17.15
C LEU A 384 2.65 15.04 -17.78
N ALA A 385 2.73 14.84 -19.10
CA ALA A 385 4.02 14.82 -19.82
C ALA A 385 4.80 16.13 -19.64
N GLN A 386 4.13 17.29 -19.73
CA GLN A 386 4.75 18.60 -19.51
C GLN A 386 5.24 18.77 -18.05
N THR A 387 4.49 18.24 -17.08
CA THR A 387 4.92 18.22 -15.67
C THR A 387 6.18 17.38 -15.49
N LEU A 388 6.25 16.21 -16.12
CA LEU A 388 7.46 15.38 -16.13
C LEU A 388 8.65 16.10 -16.77
N THR A 389 8.46 16.80 -17.88
CA THR A 389 9.52 17.62 -18.49
C THR A 389 10.01 18.71 -17.54
N ARG A 390 9.12 19.40 -16.83
CA ARG A 390 9.50 20.44 -15.85
C ARG A 390 10.20 19.89 -14.62
N LEU A 391 9.78 18.73 -14.12
CA LEU A 391 10.42 18.06 -12.99
C LEU A 391 11.78 17.48 -13.37
N SER A 392 11.96 17.18 -14.66
CA SER A 392 13.16 16.62 -15.27
C SER A 392 13.74 15.45 -14.46
N PRO A 393 12.93 14.41 -14.14
CA PRO A 393 13.40 13.39 -13.21
C PRO A 393 14.42 12.47 -13.88
N ARG A 394 15.45 12.07 -13.11
CA ARG A 394 16.44 11.07 -13.57
C ARG A 394 15.81 9.72 -13.89
N SER A 395 14.72 9.37 -13.20
CA SER A 395 13.87 8.24 -13.58
C SER A 395 12.42 8.50 -13.23
N CYS A 396 11.52 7.86 -13.95
CA CYS A 396 10.10 7.89 -13.66
C CYS A 396 9.56 6.47 -13.66
N ILE A 397 8.71 6.13 -12.70
CA ILE A 397 8.00 4.85 -12.64
C ILE A 397 6.50 5.15 -12.68
N LEU A 398 5.81 4.57 -13.66
CA LEU A 398 4.37 4.69 -13.84
C LEU A 398 3.73 3.32 -13.71
N ALA A 399 2.87 3.15 -12.71
CA ALA A 399 1.99 2.00 -12.57
C ALA A 399 0.57 2.40 -12.98
N LYS A 400 -0.09 1.58 -13.78
CA LYS A 400 -1.51 1.77 -14.11
C LYS A 400 -2.23 0.44 -14.20
N LYS A 401 -3.54 0.46 -13.93
CA LYS A 401 -4.45 -0.60 -14.39
C LYS A 401 -5.00 -0.20 -15.75
N HIS A 402 -4.99 -1.10 -16.72
CA HIS A 402 -5.59 -0.84 -18.02
C HIS A 402 -7.12 -0.85 -17.88
N ARG A 403 -7.78 0.23 -18.31
CA ARG A 403 -9.24 0.34 -18.27
C ARG A 403 -9.84 0.41 -19.67
N HIS A 404 -9.15 1.03 -20.61
CA HIS A 404 -9.66 1.26 -21.95
C HIS A 404 -8.55 1.32 -23.00
N GLU A 405 -8.84 0.85 -24.21
CA GLU A 405 -7.91 0.83 -25.35
C GLU A 405 -7.37 2.22 -25.71
N ASP A 406 -8.18 3.28 -25.52
CA ASP A 406 -7.77 4.68 -25.77
C ASP A 406 -6.58 5.14 -24.93
N GLU A 407 -6.28 4.45 -23.81
CA GLU A 407 -5.09 4.73 -23.01
C GLU A 407 -3.80 4.47 -23.80
N LYS A 408 -3.83 3.73 -24.92
CA LYS A 408 -2.66 3.59 -25.81
C LYS A 408 -2.17 4.92 -26.35
N VAL A 409 -3.06 5.91 -26.49
CA VAL A 409 -2.70 7.27 -26.93
C VAL A 409 -1.72 7.94 -25.95
N LEU A 410 -1.68 7.51 -24.69
CA LEU A 410 -0.67 7.95 -23.73
C LEU A 410 0.74 7.75 -24.28
N TRP A 411 1.02 6.61 -24.90
CA TRP A 411 2.35 6.25 -25.40
C TRP A 411 2.76 7.08 -26.62
N ASN A 412 1.80 7.53 -27.43
CA ASN A 412 2.07 8.50 -28.49
C ASN A 412 2.55 9.85 -27.93
N ILE A 413 2.03 10.25 -26.76
CA ILE A 413 2.41 11.51 -26.09
C ILE A 413 3.73 11.34 -25.33
N PHE A 414 3.90 10.21 -24.65
CA PHE A 414 5.09 9.88 -23.89
C PHE A 414 6.27 9.46 -24.79
N GLY A 415 6.01 9.19 -26.06
CA GLY A 415 6.94 8.72 -27.07
C GLY A 415 7.24 7.23 -26.94
N GLU A 416 6.87 6.45 -27.96
CA GLU A 416 7.38 5.08 -28.14
C GLU A 416 8.87 5.08 -28.58
N GLU A 417 9.35 6.22 -29.12
CA GLU A 417 10.71 6.46 -29.60
C GLU A 417 11.58 7.25 -28.60
N GLU A 418 12.89 7.26 -28.85
CA GLU A 418 13.90 8.07 -28.14
C GLU A 418 13.50 9.56 -28.05
N GLN A 419 13.19 10.04 -26.85
CA GLN A 419 12.94 11.45 -26.57
C GLN A 419 14.19 12.12 -25.99
N ARG A 420 14.36 13.45 -26.15
CA ARG A 420 15.51 14.20 -25.61
C ARG A 420 15.08 15.22 -24.55
N ASP A 421 15.80 15.24 -23.44
CA ASP A 421 15.74 16.32 -22.44
C ASP A 421 17.16 16.79 -22.09
N GLU A 422 17.27 17.63 -21.06
CA GLU A 422 18.53 18.15 -20.54
C GLU A 422 19.45 17.06 -19.95
N HIS A 423 18.94 15.85 -19.69
CA HIS A 423 19.68 14.70 -19.18
C HIS A 423 20.05 13.68 -20.27
N GLY A 424 19.70 13.96 -21.53
CA GLY A 424 20.09 13.16 -22.69
C GLY A 424 18.91 12.56 -23.42
N THR A 425 19.12 11.39 -24.02
CA THR A 425 18.07 10.67 -24.74
C THR A 425 17.42 9.66 -23.79
N PHE A 426 16.10 9.50 -23.80
CA PHE A 426 15.37 8.60 -22.91
C PHE A 426 14.23 7.88 -23.63
N GLN A 427 13.80 6.74 -23.09
CA GLN A 427 12.70 5.93 -23.59
C GLN A 427 11.88 5.32 -22.44
N TRP A 428 10.59 5.09 -22.65
CA TRP A 428 9.74 4.33 -21.74
C TRP A 428 9.85 2.83 -22.02
N VAL A 429 10.10 2.04 -20.98
CA VAL A 429 10.29 0.59 -21.05
C VAL A 429 9.29 -0.09 -20.12
N LEU A 430 8.54 -1.06 -20.64
CA LEU A 430 7.68 -1.91 -19.82
C LEU A 430 8.55 -2.80 -18.92
N VAL A 431 8.38 -2.69 -17.61
CA VAL A 431 9.18 -3.44 -16.63
C VAL A 431 8.44 -4.67 -16.11
N LYS A 432 7.13 -4.58 -15.93
CA LYS A 432 6.29 -5.70 -15.48
C LYS A 432 4.85 -5.48 -15.91
N GLY A 433 4.19 -6.53 -16.41
CA GLY A 433 2.83 -6.51 -16.95
C GLY A 433 2.77 -7.36 -18.23
N HIS A 434 1.56 -7.66 -18.71
CA HIS A 434 1.39 -8.29 -20.02
C HIS A 434 1.51 -7.21 -21.12
N SER A 435 2.29 -7.48 -22.17
CA SER A 435 2.22 -6.71 -23.41
C SER A 435 0.87 -6.98 -24.06
N GLN A 436 0.20 -5.94 -24.57
CA GLN A 436 -1.10 -6.05 -25.25
C GLN A 436 -1.15 -7.03 -26.44
N ASP A 437 0.01 -7.51 -26.91
CA ASP A 437 0.12 -8.47 -28.03
C ASP A 437 -0.16 -9.93 -27.63
N ASP A 438 -0.20 -10.27 -26.34
CA ASP A 438 -0.52 -11.64 -25.91
C ASP A 438 -2.02 -11.79 -25.65
N SER A 439 -2.67 -12.48 -26.60
CA SER A 439 -4.11 -12.73 -26.67
C SER A 439 -4.78 -13.03 -25.33
N ALA A 440 -5.85 -12.29 -25.06
CA ALA A 440 -6.79 -12.45 -23.96
C ALA A 440 -7.12 -13.93 -23.64
N SER A 441 -6.74 -14.36 -22.44
CA SER A 441 -7.39 -15.48 -21.77
C SER A 441 -7.60 -15.17 -20.29
N SER A 442 -8.88 -14.96 -19.94
CA SER A 442 -9.49 -15.13 -18.62
C SER A 442 -8.81 -14.49 -17.39
N GLY A 443 -9.32 -13.34 -16.96
CA GLY A 443 -9.47 -12.99 -15.54
C GLY A 443 -8.22 -12.49 -14.78
N ASP A 444 -7.09 -12.33 -15.44
CA ASP A 444 -5.86 -11.86 -14.80
C ASP A 444 -5.71 -10.33 -14.83
N CYS A 445 -5.08 -9.81 -13.79
CA CYS A 445 -5.08 -8.40 -13.43
C CYS A 445 -4.22 -7.57 -14.41
N ASP A 446 -4.85 -6.81 -15.31
CA ASP A 446 -4.22 -5.92 -16.30
C ASP A 446 -3.56 -4.68 -15.67
N TRP A 447 -2.49 -4.87 -14.90
CA TRP A 447 -1.64 -3.76 -14.47
C TRP A 447 -0.28 -3.84 -15.15
N ALA A 448 0.29 -2.66 -15.41
CA ALA A 448 1.59 -2.52 -16.01
C ALA A 448 2.41 -1.47 -15.26
N VAL A 449 3.71 -1.73 -15.11
CA VAL A 449 4.69 -0.79 -14.58
C VAL A 449 5.69 -0.46 -15.68
N TRP A 450 5.82 0.83 -15.96
CA TRP A 450 6.70 1.40 -16.96
C TRP A 450 7.78 2.23 -16.30
N GLU A 451 8.94 2.26 -16.91
CA GLU A 451 10.08 3.04 -16.45
C GLU A 451 10.64 3.91 -17.56
N ARG A 452 10.86 5.19 -17.26
CA ARG A 452 11.60 6.11 -18.13
C ARG A 452 13.10 5.96 -17.89
N ARG A 453 13.83 5.42 -18.88
CA ARG A 453 15.28 5.16 -18.84
C ARG A 453 16.04 6.07 -19.78
N THR A 454 17.19 6.56 -19.35
CA THR A 454 18.18 7.20 -20.24
C THR A 454 18.81 6.14 -21.16
N VAL A 455 18.86 6.43 -22.45
CA VAL A 455 19.51 5.62 -23.48
C VAL A 455 20.89 6.20 -23.73
N PHE A 456 21.93 5.45 -23.33
CA PHE A 456 23.31 5.79 -23.69
C PHE A 456 23.60 5.20 -25.08
N LYS A 457 24.04 6.05 -26.03
CA LYS A 457 24.50 5.61 -27.35
C LYS A 457 25.96 5.18 -27.31
#